data_AF-A0A0R1VM43-F1
#
_entry.id   AF-A0A0R1VM43-F1
#
_cell.length_a   1.000
_cell.length_b   1.000
_cell.length_c   1.000
_cell.angle_alpha   90.00
_cell.angle_beta   90.00
_cell.angle_gamma   90.00
#
_symmetry.space_group_name_H-M   'P 1'
#
loop_
_entity.id
_entity.type
_entity.pdbx_description
1 polymer ?
#
loop_
_entity_poly.entity_id
_entity_poly.type
_entity_poly.pdbx_seq_one_letter_code
_entity_poly.pdbx_strand_id
1 'polypeptide(L)'
;MKDKDIIEKSQVSAASFYKYYSDKSEVLDDLENDLMAKFRKAVAKDIKHWQTMNHSLSKKDMDRLIDQNINELINFATENHESVSTLLSRNGDANFPYRIIEYSTRMIERAIIYYYSLYHQERLLSKKNTKLQFISRQYALAFLEPLLI
;
A
#
# COMPACT_ATOMS: atom_id res chain seq x y z
N MET A 1 -17.58 -6.73 -17.77
CA MET A 1 -16.62 -7.77 -18.22
C MET A 1 -17.12 -9.13 -17.77
N LYS A 2 -17.15 -10.10 -18.70
CA LYS A 2 -17.50 -11.52 -18.52
C LYS A 2 -16.25 -12.38 -18.72
N ASP A 3 -16.24 -13.62 -18.24
CA ASP A 3 -15.11 -14.55 -18.37
C ASP A 3 -14.68 -14.74 -19.83
N LYS A 4 -15.66 -14.82 -20.74
CA LYS A 4 -15.42 -14.88 -22.19
C LYS A 4 -14.58 -13.70 -22.70
N ASP A 5 -14.84 -12.50 -22.19
CA ASP A 5 -14.09 -11.29 -22.61
C ASP A 5 -12.62 -11.41 -22.19
N ILE A 6 -12.33 -12.00 -21.04
CA ILE A 6 -10.96 -12.23 -20.54
C ILE A 6 -10.28 -13.32 -21.36
N ILE A 7 -10.95 -14.44 -21.60
CA ILE A 7 -10.45 -15.56 -22.40
C ILE A 7 -10.06 -15.09 -23.81
N GLU A 8 -10.93 -14.31 -24.45
CA GLU A 8 -10.71 -13.79 -25.80
C GLU A 8 -9.56 -12.79 -25.85
N LYS A 9 -9.49 -11.84 -24.90
CA LYS A 9 -8.40 -10.85 -24.85
C LYS A 9 -7.05 -11.44 -24.49
N SER A 10 -7.01 -12.46 -23.64
CA SER A 10 -5.77 -13.14 -23.22
C SER A 10 -5.27 -14.18 -24.23
N GLN A 11 -6.04 -14.44 -25.29
CA GLN A 11 -5.71 -15.42 -26.34
C GLN A 11 -5.47 -16.83 -25.80
N VAL A 12 -6.13 -17.20 -24.69
CA VAL A 12 -6.08 -18.56 -24.12
C VAL A 12 -7.31 -19.36 -24.49
N SER A 13 -7.21 -20.69 -24.44
CA SER A 13 -8.40 -21.53 -24.56
C SER A 13 -9.27 -21.44 -23.30
N ALA A 14 -10.58 -21.62 -23.42
CA ALA A 14 -11.47 -21.69 -22.27
C ALA A 14 -11.05 -22.80 -21.29
N ALA A 15 -10.59 -23.94 -21.79
CA ALA A 15 -10.07 -25.02 -20.96
C ALA A 15 -8.81 -24.60 -20.17
N SER A 16 -7.93 -23.81 -20.79
CA SER A 16 -6.75 -23.24 -20.10
C SER A 16 -7.17 -22.23 -19.04
N PHE A 17 -8.14 -21.37 -19.32
CA PHE A 17 -8.66 -20.41 -18.34
C PHE A 17 -9.25 -21.13 -17.12
N TYR A 18 -10.21 -22.04 -17.34
CA TYR A 18 -10.88 -22.77 -16.25
C TYR A 18 -10.00 -23.78 -15.53
N LYS A 19 -8.79 -24.05 -16.05
CA LYS A 19 -7.76 -24.80 -15.32
C LYS A 19 -7.13 -23.98 -14.20
N TYR A 20 -7.01 -22.67 -14.36
CA TYR A 20 -6.37 -21.78 -13.39
C TYR A 20 -7.36 -20.94 -12.59
N TYR A 21 -8.51 -20.59 -13.16
CA TYR A 21 -9.49 -19.71 -12.55
C TYR A 21 -10.91 -20.25 -12.72
N SER A 22 -11.65 -20.32 -11.64
CA SER A 22 -13.06 -20.69 -11.63
C SER A 22 -13.94 -19.66 -12.33
N ASP A 23 -13.66 -18.37 -12.14
CA ASP A 23 -14.35 -17.25 -12.78
C ASP A 23 -13.47 -15.98 -12.84
N LYS A 24 -13.98 -14.90 -13.44
CA LYS A 24 -13.29 -13.60 -13.50
C LYS A 24 -12.95 -12.98 -12.14
N SER A 25 -13.68 -13.32 -11.08
CA SER A 25 -13.47 -12.77 -9.73
C SER A 25 -12.15 -13.30 -9.18
N GLU A 26 -11.85 -14.58 -9.41
CA GLU A 26 -10.58 -15.18 -9.00
C GLU A 26 -9.38 -14.57 -9.74
N VAL A 27 -9.56 -14.21 -11.03
CA VAL A 27 -8.55 -13.46 -11.80
C VAL A 27 -8.30 -12.08 -11.19
N LEU A 28 -9.37 -11.39 -10.79
CA LEU A 28 -9.28 -10.07 -10.17
C LEU A 28 -8.59 -10.16 -8.80
N ASP A 29 -8.98 -11.13 -7.98
CA ASP A 29 -8.38 -11.35 -6.67
C ASP A 29 -6.87 -11.66 -6.77
N ASP A 30 -6.46 -12.47 -7.74
CA ASP A 30 -5.05 -12.79 -7.95
C ASP A 30 -4.25 -11.56 -8.40
N LEU A 31 -4.80 -10.75 -9.32
CA LEU A 31 -4.20 -9.47 -9.71
C LEU A 31 -4.06 -8.52 -8.50
N GLU A 32 -5.12 -8.35 -7.70
CA GLU A 32 -5.06 -7.50 -6.52
C GLU A 32 -4.03 -8.00 -5.49
N ASN A 33 -3.93 -9.32 -5.32
CA ASN A 33 -2.97 -9.94 -4.41
C ASN A 33 -1.52 -9.72 -4.87
N ASP A 34 -1.24 -9.85 -6.16
CA ASP A 34 0.07 -9.53 -6.74
C ASP A 34 0.41 -8.04 -6.55
N LEU A 35 -0.52 -7.14 -6.87
CA LEU A 35 -0.34 -5.71 -6.68
C LEU A 35 -0.10 -5.35 -5.22
N MET A 36 -0.87 -5.94 -4.29
CA MET A 36 -0.65 -5.76 -2.86
C MET A 36 0.69 -6.32 -2.40
N ALA A 37 1.16 -7.45 -2.95
CA ALA A 37 2.47 -7.99 -2.62
C ALA A 37 3.60 -7.06 -3.08
N LYS A 38 3.51 -6.52 -4.31
CA LYS A 38 4.44 -5.52 -4.85
C LYS A 38 4.43 -4.24 -4.01
N PHE A 39 3.25 -3.72 -3.70
CA PHE A 39 3.07 -2.54 -2.85
C PHE A 39 3.73 -2.73 -1.48
N ARG A 40 3.42 -3.84 -0.78
CA ARG A 40 4.01 -4.16 0.54
C ARG A 40 5.53 -4.23 0.49
N LYS A 41 6.07 -4.82 -0.57
CA LYS A 41 7.52 -4.94 -0.79
C LYS A 41 8.16 -3.56 -1.02
N ALA A 42 7.53 -2.71 -1.82
CA ALA A 42 7.98 -1.34 -2.05
C ALA A 42 8.02 -0.53 -0.73
N VAL A 43 6.90 -0.50 -0.01
CA VAL A 43 6.80 0.16 1.31
C VAL A 43 7.86 -0.36 2.29
N ALA A 44 8.05 -1.69 2.36
CA ALA A 44 9.00 -2.27 3.30
C ALA A 44 10.46 -1.90 2.98
N LYS A 45 10.82 -1.82 1.70
CA LYS A 45 12.16 -1.38 1.29
C LYS A 45 12.38 0.09 1.63
N ASP A 46 11.44 0.94 1.26
CA ASP A 46 11.47 2.39 1.51
C ASP A 46 11.61 2.69 3.02
N ILE A 47 10.84 1.99 3.86
CA ILE A 47 10.84 2.19 5.32
C ILE A 47 12.05 1.55 6.02
N LYS A 48 12.70 0.55 5.44
CA LYS A 48 13.93 -0.05 6.02
C LYS A 48 15.00 1.01 6.26
N HIS A 49 15.09 2.01 5.39
CA HIS A 49 16.01 3.14 5.55
C HIS A 49 15.65 4.04 6.74
N TRP A 50 14.37 4.17 7.07
CA TRP A 50 13.87 5.03 8.15
C TRP A 50 14.24 4.49 9.54
N GLN A 51 14.38 3.17 9.66
CA GLN A 51 14.74 2.48 10.90
C GLN A 51 16.22 2.62 11.29
N THR A 52 17.06 3.17 10.41
CA THR A 52 18.51 3.32 10.64
C THR A 52 18.91 4.55 11.46
N MET A 53 17.95 5.42 11.79
CA MET A 53 18.25 6.66 12.52
C MET A 53 18.27 6.43 14.04
N ASN A 54 19.37 6.86 14.67
CA ASN A 54 19.61 6.76 16.12
C ASN A 54 19.27 8.06 16.87
N HIS A 55 18.47 8.95 16.28
CA HIS A 55 18.09 10.23 16.88
C HIS A 55 16.64 10.59 16.56
N SER A 56 16.16 11.69 17.14
CA SER A 56 14.75 12.05 17.05
C SER A 56 14.48 12.57 15.66
N LEU A 57 13.34 12.18 15.08
CA LEU A 57 12.90 12.67 13.79
C LEU A 57 12.59 14.15 13.91
N SER A 58 13.49 15.00 13.42
CA SER A 58 13.11 16.37 13.13
C SER A 58 12.23 16.39 11.88
N LYS A 59 11.47 17.48 11.68
CA LYS A 59 10.74 17.69 10.42
C LYS A 59 11.65 17.57 9.19
N LYS A 60 12.88 18.11 9.29
CA LYS A 60 13.89 18.04 8.22
C LYS A 60 14.36 16.61 7.95
N ASP A 61 14.41 15.76 8.97
CA ASP A 61 14.74 14.34 8.79
C ASP A 61 13.60 13.59 8.12
N MET A 62 12.33 13.89 8.45
CA MET A 62 11.19 13.32 7.74
C MET A 62 11.17 13.74 6.28
N ASP A 63 11.34 15.02 6.00
CA ASP A 63 11.36 15.55 4.62
C ASP A 63 12.46 14.85 3.80
N ARG A 64 13.68 14.77 4.35
CA ARG A 64 14.80 14.06 3.72
C ARG A 64 14.51 12.56 3.52
N LEU A 65 13.95 11.89 4.51
CA LEU A 65 13.65 10.46 4.41
C LEU A 65 12.61 10.18 3.32
N ILE A 66 11.59 11.02 3.22
CA ILE A 66 10.57 10.92 2.18
C ILE A 66 11.21 11.19 0.83
N ASP A 67 11.93 12.30 0.65
CA ASP A 67 12.55 12.67 -0.63
C ASP A 67 13.57 11.62 -1.13
N GLN A 68 14.28 10.94 -0.23
CA GLN A 68 15.37 10.04 -0.60
C GLN A 68 14.98 8.56 -0.64
N ASN A 69 13.87 8.17 -0.01
CA ASN A 69 13.54 6.76 0.22
C ASN A 69 12.08 6.41 -0.12
N ILE A 70 11.46 7.05 -1.13
CA ILE A 70 10.16 6.62 -1.69
C ILE A 70 10.30 6.07 -3.12
N ASN A 71 11.52 5.80 -3.57
CA ASN A 71 11.81 5.39 -4.94
C ASN A 71 11.11 4.08 -5.29
N GLU A 72 11.03 3.12 -4.36
CA GLU A 72 10.40 1.84 -4.65
C GLU A 72 8.88 1.99 -4.78
N LEU A 73 8.26 2.87 -4.00
CA LEU A 73 6.86 3.22 -4.14
C LEU A 73 6.54 3.96 -5.45
N ILE A 74 7.41 4.88 -5.87
CA ILE A 74 7.30 5.53 -7.18
C ILE A 74 7.42 4.49 -8.31
N ASN A 75 8.39 3.57 -8.21
CA ASN A 75 8.55 2.50 -9.20
C ASN A 75 7.33 1.60 -9.24
N PHE A 76 6.80 1.18 -8.09
CA PHE A 76 5.55 0.41 -8.01
C PHE A 76 4.40 1.13 -8.72
N ALA A 77 4.18 2.41 -8.42
CA ALA A 77 3.10 3.19 -9.01
C ALA A 77 3.28 3.35 -10.52
N THR A 78 4.52 3.57 -10.97
CA THR A 78 4.85 3.76 -12.39
C THR A 78 4.69 2.46 -13.18
N GLU A 79 5.26 1.35 -12.69
CA GLU A 79 5.22 0.04 -13.36
C GLU A 79 3.81 -0.56 -13.42
N ASN A 80 2.95 -0.23 -12.46
CA ASN A 80 1.61 -0.80 -12.35
C ASN A 80 0.51 0.25 -12.57
N HIS A 81 0.84 1.40 -13.15
CA HIS A 81 -0.04 2.57 -13.26
C HIS A 81 -1.41 2.24 -13.87
N GLU A 82 -1.45 1.49 -14.98
CA GLU A 82 -2.71 1.15 -15.66
C GLU A 82 -3.65 0.33 -14.75
N SER A 83 -3.13 -0.73 -14.14
CA SER A 83 -3.90 -1.60 -13.24
C SER A 83 -4.32 -0.85 -11.97
N VAL A 84 -3.39 -0.12 -11.36
CA VAL A 84 -3.62 0.61 -10.11
C VAL A 84 -4.63 1.73 -10.33
N SER A 85 -4.45 2.59 -11.34
CA SER A 85 -5.41 3.67 -11.65
C SER A 85 -6.80 3.13 -11.97
N THR A 86 -6.90 1.99 -12.68
CA THR A 86 -8.19 1.33 -12.96
C THR A 86 -8.88 0.86 -11.68
N LEU A 87 -8.17 0.16 -10.80
CA LEU A 87 -8.70 -0.35 -9.54
C LEU A 87 -9.10 0.77 -8.57
N LEU A 88 -8.38 1.89 -8.59
CA LEU A 88 -8.66 3.06 -7.75
C LEU A 88 -9.72 3.99 -8.32
N SER A 89 -10.08 3.81 -9.59
CA SER A 89 -11.10 4.64 -10.24
C SER A 89 -12.46 4.49 -9.56
N ARG A 90 -13.36 5.45 -9.81
CA ARG A 90 -14.72 5.44 -9.24
C ARG A 90 -15.52 4.15 -9.50
N ASN A 91 -15.20 3.46 -10.60
CA ASN A 91 -15.85 2.21 -11.00
C ASN A 91 -14.95 0.98 -10.81
N GLY A 92 -13.79 1.14 -10.15
CA GLY A 92 -12.87 0.07 -9.81
C GLY A 92 -13.37 -0.77 -8.63
N ASP A 93 -12.50 -1.66 -8.13
CA ASP A 93 -12.82 -2.47 -6.96
C ASP A 93 -12.60 -1.64 -5.69
N ALA A 94 -13.66 -1.44 -4.90
CA ALA A 94 -13.61 -0.67 -3.67
C ALA A 94 -12.77 -1.32 -2.55
N ASN A 95 -12.53 -2.63 -2.63
CA ASN A 95 -11.72 -3.37 -1.68
C ASN A 95 -10.23 -3.05 -1.82
N PHE A 96 -9.74 -2.86 -3.04
CA PHE A 96 -8.35 -2.54 -3.31
C PHE A 96 -7.84 -1.26 -2.61
N PRO A 97 -8.48 -0.07 -2.76
CA PRO A 97 -8.06 1.14 -2.05
C PRO A 97 -8.15 0.97 -0.53
N TYR A 98 -9.17 0.25 -0.03
CA TYR A 98 -9.28 -0.06 1.39
C TYR A 98 -8.05 -0.82 1.90
N ARG A 99 -7.61 -1.86 1.18
CA ARG A 99 -6.43 -2.68 1.53
C ARG A 99 -5.13 -1.87 1.53
N ILE A 100 -4.95 -0.98 0.55
CA ILE A 100 -3.78 -0.08 0.48
C ILE A 100 -3.78 0.88 1.69
N ILE A 101 -4.90 1.56 1.94
CA ILE A 101 -5.04 2.52 3.05
C ILE A 101 -4.84 1.82 4.40
N GLU A 102 -5.43 0.64 4.59
CA GLU A 102 -5.30 -0.12 5.82
C GLU A 102 -3.85 -0.54 6.08
N TYR A 103 -3.16 -1.05 5.05
CA TYR A 103 -1.75 -1.44 5.18
C TYR A 103 -0.86 -0.23 5.52
N SER A 104 -1.02 0.88 4.79
CA SER A 104 -0.28 2.12 5.06
C SER A 104 -0.55 2.67 6.45
N THR A 105 -1.80 2.62 6.91
CA THR A 105 -2.19 3.05 8.27
C THR A 105 -1.45 2.23 9.33
N ARG A 106 -1.43 0.90 9.20
CA ARG A 106 -0.71 0.01 10.13
C ARG A 106 0.79 0.24 10.10
N MET A 107 1.36 0.54 8.93
CA MET A 107 2.78 0.85 8.80
C MET A 107 3.16 2.15 9.52
N ILE A 108 2.38 3.21 9.32
CA ILE A 108 2.60 4.49 9.99
C ILE A 108 2.42 4.36 11.50
N GLU A 109 1.41 3.61 11.95
CA GLU A 109 1.21 3.32 13.36
C GLU A 109 2.45 2.65 13.98
N ARG A 110 3.00 1.62 13.31
CA ARG A 110 4.24 0.96 13.75
C ARG A 110 5.43 1.91 13.78
N ALA A 111 5.56 2.78 12.77
CA ALA A 111 6.62 3.78 12.73
C ALA A 111 6.52 4.74 13.92
N ILE A 112 5.32 5.27 14.20
CA ILE A 112 5.08 6.14 15.36
C ILE A 112 5.42 5.42 16.66
N ILE A 113 4.95 4.18 16.85
CA ILE A 113 5.25 3.37 18.05
C ILE A 113 6.77 3.19 18.20
N TYR A 114 7.46 2.82 17.12
CA TYR A 114 8.91 2.66 17.10
C TYR A 114 9.61 3.95 17.56
N TYR A 115 9.25 5.11 17.01
CA TYR A 115 9.85 6.37 17.41
C TYR A 115 9.62 6.71 18.88
N TYR A 116 8.43 6.48 19.43
CA TYR A 116 8.19 6.69 20.86
C TYR A 116 8.97 5.70 21.74
N SER A 117 9.21 4.48 21.25
CA SER A 117 10.01 3.47 21.96
C SER A 117 11.49 3.82 22.05
N LEU A 118 12.05 4.48 21.02
CA LEU A 118 13.44 4.99 21.06
C LEU A 118 13.69 5.97 22.21
N TYR A 119 12.64 6.59 22.76
CA TYR A 119 12.73 7.54 23.87
C TYR A 119 12.11 7.05 25.17
N HIS A 120 11.68 5.78 25.24
CA HIS A 120 10.95 5.23 26.39
C HIS A 120 9.68 6.02 26.75
N GLN A 121 8.95 6.50 25.73
CA GLN A 121 7.75 7.34 25.86
C GLN A 121 6.45 6.62 25.49
N GLU A 122 6.45 5.30 25.39
CA GLU A 122 5.31 4.47 24.93
C GLU A 122 4.07 4.68 25.80
N ARG A 123 4.24 5.07 27.07
CA ARG A 123 3.12 5.40 27.97
C ARG A 123 2.21 6.50 27.39
N LEU A 124 2.75 7.40 26.57
CA LEU A 124 2.00 8.49 25.94
C LEU A 124 1.02 7.96 24.87
N LEU A 125 1.29 6.78 24.31
CA LEU A 125 0.46 6.12 23.30
C LEU A 125 -0.63 5.23 23.94
N SER A 126 -0.34 4.58 25.06
CA SER A 126 -1.22 3.59 25.73
C SER A 126 -2.64 4.08 26.06
N LYS A 127 -2.84 5.39 26.27
CA LYS A 127 -4.14 5.98 26.60
C LYS A 127 -4.91 6.52 25.38
N LYS A 128 -4.37 6.32 24.16
CA LYS A 128 -4.79 7.05 22.95
C LYS A 128 -4.88 6.19 21.70
N ASN A 129 -5.10 4.87 21.81
CA ASN A 129 -5.16 3.96 20.65
C ASN A 129 -6.05 4.46 19.50
N THR A 130 -7.27 4.95 19.79
CA THR A 130 -8.15 5.50 18.74
C THR A 130 -7.58 6.76 18.08
N LYS A 131 -6.90 7.62 18.85
CA LYS A 131 -6.25 8.83 18.30
C LYS A 131 -5.04 8.46 17.46
N LEU A 132 -4.26 7.46 17.89
CA LEU A 132 -3.14 6.94 17.12
C LEU A 132 -3.62 6.38 15.78
N GLN A 133 -4.63 5.51 15.81
CA GLN A 133 -5.23 4.94 14.60
C GLN A 133 -5.77 6.03 13.65
N PHE A 134 -6.46 7.04 14.19
CA PHE A 134 -6.98 8.16 13.42
C PHE A 134 -5.85 8.97 12.75
N ILE A 135 -4.81 9.34 13.51
CA ILE A 135 -3.67 10.10 13.02
C ILE A 135 -2.91 9.30 11.95
N SER A 136 -2.63 8.02 12.22
CA SER A 136 -1.96 7.14 11.26
C SER A 136 -2.73 7.04 9.94
N ARG A 137 -4.07 6.98 10.01
CA ARG A 137 -4.91 6.94 8.82
C ARG A 137 -4.87 8.27 8.05
N GLN A 138 -4.87 9.41 8.73
CA GLN A 138 -4.72 10.72 8.08
C GLN A 138 -3.39 10.85 7.34
N TYR A 139 -2.29 10.44 7.99
CA TYR A 139 -0.99 10.42 7.33
C TYR A 139 -0.94 9.41 6.16
N ALA A 140 -1.56 8.23 6.29
CA ALA A 140 -1.64 7.26 5.21
C ALA A 140 -2.35 7.84 3.99
N LEU A 141 -3.47 8.54 4.20
CA LEU A 141 -4.21 9.20 3.12
C LEU A 141 -3.38 10.30 2.45
N ALA A 142 -2.78 11.20 3.24
CA ALA A 142 -1.96 12.28 2.71
C ALA A 142 -0.74 11.76 1.93
N PHE A 143 -0.15 10.64 2.38
CA PHE A 143 0.96 9.99 1.70
C PHE A 143 0.55 9.35 0.38
N LEU A 144 -0.64 8.73 0.35
CA LEU A 144 -1.13 8.03 -0.83
C LEU A 144 -1.76 8.98 -1.84
N GLU A 145 -2.32 10.12 -1.44
CA GLU A 145 -3.03 11.05 -2.31
C GLU A 145 -2.28 11.36 -3.63
N PRO A 146 -0.96 11.67 -3.64
CA PRO A 146 -0.22 11.90 -4.87
C PRO A 146 0.01 10.65 -5.74
N LEU A 147 -0.15 9.45 -5.19
CA LEU A 147 -0.01 8.16 -5.88
C LEU A 147 -1.34 7.65 -6.44
N LEU A 148 -2.47 8.21 -6.00
CA LEU A 148 -3.83 7.77 -6.35
C LEU A 148 -4.57 8.76 -7.29
N ILE A 149 -3.96 9.90 -7.64
CA ILE A 149 -4.51 10.96 -8.52
C ILE A 149 -3.72 11.06 -9.82
#